data_AF-A0A8D8Q175-F1
#
_entry.id   AF-A0A8D8Q175-F1
#
_cell.length_a   1.000
_cell.length_b   1.000
_cell.length_c   1.000
_cell.angle_alpha   90.00
_cell.angle_beta   90.00
_cell.angle_gamma   90.00
#
_symmetry.space_group_name_H-M   'P 1'
#
loop_
_entity.id
_entity.type
_entity.pdbx_description
1 polymer ?
#
loop_
_entity_poly.entity_id
_entity_poly.type
_entity_poly.pdbx_seq_one_letter_code
_entity_poly.pdbx_strand_id
1 'polypeptide(L)'
;MVTYVQIHTGNILNLPELKLQTADKEFSESIRITLEEKYGKESEKIEDEIAKLSSSSILEINRGSPFATVSADDIKNSRTSVKIFVKSCEPEHLQQAIDYIFKYLEIQTVDTVILAYNDSRNKEKSQEKLLSELNTLWTVLETMVDDKKISRIGVSDLHEDTFIQFYSTAKVKPSMIQINLSSCCVVPPVLQEFAKSNVIQLITHSDPIDILNQTPVLSKTKNVSLLWAGKYQTHVVCRGVLVSKGYIVCTQVKSE
;
A
#
# COMPACT_ATOMS: atom_id res chain seq x y z
N MET A 1 -23.27 8.73 6.53
CA MET A 1 -22.05 9.51 6.85
C MET A 1 -21.00 8.51 7.31
N VAL A 2 -19.75 8.64 6.86
CA VAL A 2 -18.74 7.60 7.02
C VAL A 2 -17.61 8.08 7.92
N THR A 3 -17.26 7.29 8.91
CA THR A 3 -16.13 7.57 9.81
C THR A 3 -14.93 6.72 9.40
N TYR A 4 -13.73 7.31 9.40
CA TYR A 4 -12.49 6.62 9.03
C TYR A 4 -11.53 6.53 10.23
N VAL A 5 -10.80 5.43 10.31
CA VAL A 5 -9.64 5.30 11.21
C VAL A 5 -8.39 5.13 10.36
N GLN A 6 -7.41 6.00 10.58
CA GLN A 6 -6.12 5.99 9.90
C GLN A 6 -5.02 5.62 10.87
N ILE A 7 -4.20 4.65 10.49
CA ILE A 7 -3.06 4.18 11.28
C ILE A 7 -1.78 4.36 10.49
N HIS A 8 -0.83 5.11 11.05
CA HIS A 8 0.49 5.35 10.48
C HIS A 8 1.56 4.76 11.40
N THR A 9 2.31 3.78 10.91
CA THR A 9 3.22 2.98 11.76
C THR A 9 4.54 3.67 12.09
N GLY A 10 4.78 4.90 11.60
CA GLY A 10 6.11 5.50 11.67
C GLY A 10 7.15 4.71 10.88
N ASN A 11 8.42 5.02 11.14
CA ASN A 11 9.55 4.27 10.60
C ASN A 11 9.75 2.95 11.37
N ILE A 12 9.33 1.84 10.77
CA ILE A 12 9.38 0.51 11.41
C ILE A 12 10.82 -0.03 11.52
N LEU A 13 11.80 0.58 10.86
CA LEU A 13 13.21 0.22 11.03
C LEU A 13 13.70 0.52 12.46
N ASN A 14 13.02 1.45 13.14
CA ASN A 14 13.28 1.83 14.52
C ASN A 14 12.58 0.90 15.53
N LEU A 15 11.94 -0.19 15.08
CA LEU A 15 11.28 -1.19 15.92
C LEU A 15 12.14 -2.46 16.03
N PRO A 16 12.85 -2.67 17.16
CA PRO A 16 13.64 -3.88 17.37
C PRO A 16 12.83 -5.17 17.24
N GLU A 17 11.55 -5.16 17.64
CA GLU A 17 10.63 -6.29 17.64
C GLU A 17 10.35 -6.83 16.22
N LEU A 18 10.49 -5.98 15.21
CA LEU A 18 10.20 -6.31 13.82
C LEU A 18 11.43 -6.81 13.05
N LYS A 19 12.65 -6.67 13.60
CA LYS A 19 13.90 -7.05 12.90
C LYS A 19 13.98 -8.53 12.53
N LEU A 20 13.26 -9.39 13.24
CA LEU A 20 13.23 -10.84 13.03
C LEU A 20 11.90 -11.34 12.44
N GLN A 21 10.96 -10.45 12.15
CA GLN A 21 9.68 -10.84 11.61
C GLN A 21 9.76 -11.07 10.11
N THR A 22 9.02 -12.06 9.65
CA THR A 22 8.77 -12.28 8.23
C THR A 22 7.84 -11.18 7.68
N ALA A 23 7.89 -10.92 6.37
CA ALA A 23 7.13 -9.83 5.77
C ALA A 23 5.60 -9.94 5.94
N ASP A 24 5.07 -11.17 6.08
CA ASP A 24 3.67 -11.44 6.40
C ASP A 24 3.30 -10.99 7.83
N LYS A 25 4.18 -11.20 8.80
CA LYS A 25 3.97 -10.76 10.19
C LYS A 25 4.29 -9.29 10.41
N GLU A 26 5.25 -8.74 9.68
CA GLU A 26 5.69 -7.35 9.80
C GLU A 26 4.53 -6.37 9.70
N PHE A 27 3.61 -6.57 8.75
CA PHE A 27 2.42 -5.73 8.59
C PHE A 27 1.54 -5.75 9.85
N SER A 28 1.02 -6.92 10.22
CA SER A 28 0.09 -7.06 11.34
C SER A 28 0.71 -6.66 12.68
N GLU A 29 1.98 -7.02 12.91
CA GLU A 29 2.72 -6.65 14.11
C GLU A 29 3.02 -5.15 14.19
N SER A 30 3.34 -4.48 13.07
CA SER A 30 3.57 -3.03 13.08
C SER A 30 2.30 -2.25 13.46
N ILE A 31 1.14 -2.71 13.00
CA ILE A 31 -0.16 -2.14 13.38
C ILE A 31 -0.45 -2.42 14.86
N ARG A 32 -0.22 -3.66 15.33
CA ARG A 32 -0.38 -4.03 16.74
C ARG A 32 0.46 -3.14 17.65
N ILE A 33 1.75 -3.00 17.38
CA ILE A 33 2.67 -2.16 18.16
C ILE A 33 2.19 -0.71 18.18
N THR A 34 1.81 -0.16 17.01
CA THR A 34 1.32 1.22 16.91
C THR A 34 0.08 1.47 17.77
N LEU A 35 -0.84 0.51 17.78
CA LEU A 35 -2.05 0.58 18.60
C LEU A 35 -1.75 0.42 20.09
N GLU A 36 -0.89 -0.53 20.45
CA GLU A 36 -0.51 -0.79 21.85
C GLU A 36 0.26 0.37 22.49
N GLU A 37 1.07 1.11 21.73
CA GLU A 37 1.75 2.29 22.26
C GLU A 37 0.79 3.43 22.59
N LYS A 38 -0.27 3.60 21.78
CA LYS A 38 -1.25 4.68 21.99
C LYS A 38 -2.32 4.32 23.02
N TYR A 39 -2.78 3.07 23.02
CA TYR A 39 -3.95 2.65 23.81
C TYR A 39 -3.64 1.55 24.83
N GLY A 40 -2.44 0.97 24.83
CA GLY A 40 -2.13 -0.23 25.61
C GLY A 40 -2.65 -1.51 24.97
N LYS A 41 -2.52 -2.63 25.67
CA LYS A 41 -2.92 -3.96 25.18
C LYS A 41 -4.43 -4.20 25.16
N GLU A 42 -5.20 -3.26 25.65
CA GLU A 42 -6.66 -3.35 25.79
C GLU A 42 -7.34 -2.83 24.52
N SER A 43 -7.93 -3.72 23.72
CA SER A 43 -8.63 -3.33 22.49
C SER A 43 -9.87 -2.46 22.75
N GLU A 44 -10.49 -2.58 23.92
CA GLU A 44 -11.69 -1.83 24.34
C GLU A 44 -11.49 -0.32 24.26
N LYS A 45 -10.29 0.18 24.58
CA LYS A 45 -9.96 1.62 24.51
C LYS A 45 -10.05 2.19 23.10
N ILE A 46 -9.74 1.39 22.07
CA ILE A 46 -9.85 1.81 20.67
C ILE A 46 -11.33 1.86 20.28
N GLU A 47 -12.12 0.90 20.74
CA GLU A 47 -13.56 0.85 20.46
C GLU A 47 -14.28 2.05 21.08
N ASP A 48 -13.93 2.42 22.32
CA ASP A 48 -14.46 3.60 22.98
C ASP A 48 -14.13 4.90 22.23
N GLU A 49 -12.93 5.02 21.68
CA GLU A 49 -12.55 6.18 20.86
C GLU A 49 -13.32 6.21 19.53
N ILE A 50 -13.49 5.05 18.89
CA ILE A 50 -14.29 4.93 17.67
C ILE A 50 -15.76 5.29 17.94
N ALA A 51 -16.32 4.86 19.07
CA ALA A 51 -17.70 5.14 19.46
C ALA A 51 -17.97 6.63 19.75
N LYS A 52 -16.95 7.38 20.17
CA LYS A 52 -17.04 8.84 20.39
C LYS A 52 -17.00 9.66 19.10
N LEU A 53 -16.61 9.06 17.98
CA LEU A 53 -16.47 9.80 16.73
C LEU A 53 -17.83 10.27 16.21
N SER A 54 -17.93 11.56 15.91
CA SER A 54 -19.06 12.10 15.18
C SER A 54 -19.15 11.50 13.78
N SER A 55 -20.33 11.60 13.16
CA SER A 55 -20.48 11.29 11.74
C SER A 55 -19.49 12.10 10.88
N SER A 56 -18.85 11.45 9.91
CA SER A 56 -17.87 12.07 8.99
C SER A 56 -16.54 12.49 9.64
N SER A 57 -16.12 11.81 10.72
CA SER A 57 -14.83 12.07 11.40
C SER A 57 -13.69 11.19 10.88
N ILE A 58 -12.46 11.64 11.08
CA ILE A 58 -11.24 10.83 10.88
C ILE A 58 -10.51 10.73 12.22
N LEU A 59 -10.29 9.50 12.70
CA LEU A 59 -9.39 9.22 13.82
C LEU A 59 -7.99 8.89 13.29
N GLU A 60 -7.05 9.80 13.47
CA GLU A 60 -5.65 9.59 13.11
C GLU A 60 -4.85 8.99 14.29
N ILE A 61 -4.19 7.86 14.07
CA ILE A 61 -3.31 7.16 15.00
C ILE A 61 -1.92 7.11 14.37
N ASN A 62 -1.00 7.93 14.88
CA ASN A 62 0.28 8.18 14.24
C ASN A 62 1.44 7.94 15.24
N ARG A 63 2.43 7.13 14.83
CA ARG A 63 3.64 6.82 15.61
C ARG A 63 4.79 7.83 15.44
N GLY A 64 4.50 9.01 14.89
CA GLY A 64 5.45 10.08 14.64
C GLY A 64 5.98 10.13 13.20
N SER A 65 6.88 11.08 12.94
CA SER A 65 7.39 11.31 11.59
C SER A 65 8.15 10.08 11.05
N PRO A 66 7.90 9.66 9.79
CA PRO A 66 8.63 8.57 9.14
C PRO A 66 10.12 8.88 8.94
N PHE A 67 10.54 10.13 9.10
CA PHE A 67 11.92 10.59 8.89
C PHE A 67 12.57 11.19 10.15
N ALA A 68 11.97 11.02 11.32
CA ALA A 68 12.43 11.65 12.57
C ALA A 68 13.92 11.41 12.88
N THR A 69 14.46 10.25 12.50
CA THR A 69 15.86 9.85 12.73
C THR A 69 16.72 9.88 11.48
N VAL A 70 16.22 10.44 10.36
CA VAL A 70 16.90 10.48 9.06
C VAL A 70 17.45 11.88 8.83
N SER A 71 18.69 11.97 8.34
CA SER A 71 19.32 13.26 8.08
C SER A 71 18.63 13.99 6.92
N ALA A 72 18.62 15.33 6.95
CA ALA A 72 18.02 16.13 5.88
C ALA A 72 18.69 15.89 4.51
N ASP A 73 20.01 15.64 4.50
CA ASP A 73 20.75 15.30 3.27
C ASP A 73 20.33 13.93 2.72
N ASP A 74 20.15 12.94 3.60
CA ASP A 74 19.65 11.63 3.20
C ASP A 74 18.22 11.71 2.64
N ILE A 75 17.33 12.50 3.26
CA ILE A 75 15.97 12.71 2.76
C ILE A 75 16.01 13.35 1.37
N LYS A 76 16.80 14.40 1.18
CA LYS A 76 16.94 15.10 -0.11
C LYS A 76 17.47 14.19 -1.21
N ASN A 77 18.38 13.26 -0.87
CA ASN A 77 19.00 12.33 -1.80
C ASN A 77 18.34 10.94 -1.78
N SER A 78 17.08 10.87 -1.35
CA SER A 78 16.34 9.62 -1.28
C SER A 78 15.34 9.44 -2.43
N ARG A 79 14.93 8.18 -2.63
CA ARG A 79 13.81 7.81 -3.47
C ARG A 79 12.79 7.05 -2.67
N THR A 80 11.53 7.39 -2.87
CA THR A 80 10.39 6.81 -2.17
C THR A 80 9.58 5.95 -3.13
N SER A 81 9.43 4.67 -2.79
CA SER A 81 8.50 3.75 -3.44
C SER A 81 7.33 3.47 -2.53
N VAL A 82 6.13 3.39 -3.10
CA VAL A 82 4.90 3.09 -2.38
C VAL A 82 4.16 1.97 -3.10
N LYS A 83 3.67 0.99 -2.34
CA LYS A 83 2.76 -0.03 -2.84
C LYS A 83 1.40 0.15 -2.17
N ILE A 84 0.36 0.32 -2.97
CA ILE A 84 -1.00 0.59 -2.49
C ILE A 84 -1.87 -0.64 -2.76
N PHE A 85 -2.35 -1.24 -1.69
CA PHE A 85 -3.31 -2.34 -1.70
C PHE A 85 -4.70 -1.75 -1.59
N VAL A 86 -5.57 -2.03 -2.56
CA VAL A 86 -6.95 -1.51 -2.56
C VAL A 86 -7.97 -2.63 -2.70
N LYS A 87 -9.08 -2.50 -1.96
CA LYS A 87 -10.13 -3.51 -1.87
C LYS A 87 -11.25 -3.34 -2.91
N SER A 88 -11.52 -2.10 -3.32
CA SER A 88 -12.55 -1.76 -4.31
C SER A 88 -11.93 -1.12 -5.55
N CYS A 89 -12.71 -1.07 -6.63
CA CYS A 89 -12.35 -0.41 -7.89
C CYS A 89 -12.78 1.06 -7.93
N GLU A 90 -13.10 1.64 -6.77
CA GLU A 90 -13.52 3.04 -6.63
C GLU A 90 -12.28 3.95 -6.69
N PRO A 91 -12.16 4.80 -7.73
CA PRO A 91 -11.03 5.72 -7.91
C PRO A 91 -10.78 6.62 -6.70
N GLU A 92 -11.84 7.01 -6.00
CA GLU A 92 -11.80 7.92 -4.86
C GLU A 92 -10.98 7.33 -3.70
N HIS A 93 -11.05 6.02 -3.46
CA HIS A 93 -10.26 5.37 -2.42
C HIS A 93 -8.77 5.31 -2.77
N LEU A 94 -8.43 5.11 -4.05
CA LEU A 94 -7.04 5.15 -4.49
C LEU A 94 -6.48 6.58 -4.44
N GLN A 95 -7.26 7.58 -4.89
CA GLN A 95 -6.88 8.98 -4.79
C GLN A 95 -6.68 9.39 -3.32
N GLN A 96 -7.61 9.02 -2.44
CA GLN A 96 -7.50 9.26 -1.00
C GLN A 96 -6.22 8.62 -0.42
N ALA A 97 -5.90 7.39 -0.80
CA ALA A 97 -4.68 6.72 -0.35
C ALA A 97 -3.43 7.52 -0.74
N ILE A 98 -3.35 7.93 -2.01
CA ILE A 98 -2.24 8.75 -2.53
C ILE A 98 -2.14 10.07 -1.77
N ASP A 99 -3.25 10.79 -1.60
CA ASP A 99 -3.27 12.09 -0.91
C ASP A 99 -2.79 11.97 0.55
N TYR A 100 -3.21 10.92 1.26
CA TYR A 100 -2.76 10.70 2.63
C TYR A 100 -1.29 10.28 2.72
N ILE A 101 -0.81 9.50 1.77
CA ILE A 101 0.62 9.16 1.66
C ILE A 101 1.44 10.44 1.48
N PHE A 102 1.04 11.33 0.57
CA PHE A 102 1.75 12.59 0.33
C PHE A 102 1.72 13.49 1.56
N LYS A 103 0.55 13.62 2.21
CA LYS A 103 0.38 14.38 3.46
C LYS A 103 1.28 13.84 4.57
N TYR A 104 1.25 12.54 4.84
CA TYR A 104 1.97 11.95 5.96
C TYR A 104 3.49 11.88 5.75
N LEU A 105 3.94 11.62 4.52
CA LEU A 105 5.36 11.63 4.20
C LEU A 105 5.91 13.05 4.00
N GLU A 106 5.05 14.07 3.98
CA GLU A 106 5.39 15.48 3.72
C GLU A 106 6.14 15.67 2.38
N ILE A 107 5.71 14.94 1.35
CA ILE A 107 6.32 14.95 0.01
C ILE A 107 5.35 15.47 -1.05
N GLN A 108 5.92 16.09 -2.09
CA GLN A 108 5.16 16.57 -3.25
C GLN A 108 5.23 15.61 -4.44
N THR A 109 6.16 14.66 -4.42
CA THR A 109 6.37 13.69 -5.49
C THR A 109 6.78 12.34 -4.92
N VAL A 110 6.40 11.26 -5.61
CA VAL A 110 6.82 9.88 -5.29
C VAL A 110 7.51 9.28 -6.52
N ASP A 111 8.62 8.56 -6.31
CA ASP A 111 9.38 7.97 -7.42
C ASP A 111 8.64 6.79 -8.05
N THR A 112 8.00 5.95 -7.24
CA THR A 112 7.33 4.75 -7.74
C THR A 112 6.07 4.45 -6.95
N VAL A 113 4.96 4.23 -7.65
CA VAL A 113 3.73 3.68 -7.07
C VAL A 113 3.37 2.36 -7.73
N ILE A 114 3.11 1.33 -6.91
CA ILE A 114 2.72 0.00 -7.34
C ILE A 114 1.30 -0.26 -6.87
N LEU A 115 0.38 -0.49 -7.82
CA LEU A 115 -1.00 -0.85 -7.52
C LEU A 115 -1.12 -2.36 -7.28
N ALA A 116 -1.55 -2.73 -6.08
CA ALA A 116 -1.90 -4.09 -5.71
C ALA A 116 -3.43 -4.22 -5.63
N TYR A 117 -4.03 -4.63 -6.74
CA TYR A 117 -5.45 -4.93 -6.84
C TYR A 117 -5.67 -6.45 -6.93
N ASN A 118 -5.20 -7.17 -5.91
CA ASN A 118 -5.15 -8.64 -5.89
C ASN A 118 -5.84 -9.25 -4.67
N ASP A 119 -7.10 -8.88 -4.41
CA ASP A 119 -7.86 -9.58 -3.38
C ASP A 119 -8.09 -11.06 -3.78
N SER A 120 -8.14 -11.97 -2.81
CA SER A 120 -8.72 -13.31 -2.97
C SER A 120 -10.03 -13.32 -3.77
N ARG A 121 -10.88 -12.29 -3.62
CA ARG A 121 -12.14 -12.09 -4.35
C ARG A 121 -11.94 -11.76 -5.84
N ASN A 122 -10.76 -11.29 -6.24
CA ASN A 122 -10.41 -11.04 -7.64
C ASN A 122 -10.06 -12.34 -8.38
N LYS A 123 -9.74 -13.44 -7.68
CA LYS A 123 -9.47 -14.74 -8.31
C LYS A 123 -10.70 -15.37 -8.95
N GLU A 124 -11.90 -14.98 -8.50
CA GLU A 124 -13.18 -15.47 -9.03
C GLU A 124 -13.75 -14.57 -10.15
N LYS A 125 -13.13 -13.41 -10.41
CA LYS A 125 -13.59 -12.48 -11.44
C LYS A 125 -13.20 -12.99 -12.82
N SER A 126 -14.07 -12.75 -13.81
CA SER A 126 -13.66 -12.88 -15.20
C SER A 126 -12.53 -11.90 -15.51
N GLN A 127 -11.63 -12.29 -16.41
CA GLN A 127 -10.52 -11.45 -16.86
C GLN A 127 -11.01 -10.09 -17.39
N GLU A 128 -12.11 -10.06 -18.12
CA GLU A 128 -12.72 -8.83 -18.63
C GLU A 128 -13.14 -7.86 -17.51
N LYS A 129 -13.76 -8.38 -16.45
CA LYS A 129 -14.18 -7.56 -15.30
C LYS A 129 -12.96 -7.03 -14.55
N LEU A 130 -11.96 -7.88 -14.31
CA LEU A 130 -10.71 -7.47 -13.65
C LEU A 130 -10.00 -6.36 -14.44
N LEU A 131 -9.90 -6.49 -15.77
CA LEU A 131 -9.29 -5.48 -16.63
C LEU A 131 -10.06 -4.16 -16.61
N SER A 132 -11.40 -4.21 -16.66
CA SER A 132 -12.24 -3.00 -16.59
C SER A 132 -12.04 -2.24 -15.27
N GLU A 133 -12.03 -2.96 -14.15
CA GLU A 133 -11.79 -2.39 -12.83
C GLU A 133 -10.36 -1.86 -12.67
N LEU A 134 -9.37 -2.59 -13.17
CA LEU A 134 -7.97 -2.14 -13.20
C LEU A 134 -7.81 -0.87 -14.03
N ASN A 135 -8.38 -0.81 -15.23
CA ASN A 135 -8.34 0.39 -16.07
C ASN A 135 -8.96 1.58 -15.34
N THR A 136 -10.08 1.37 -14.65
CA THR A 136 -10.75 2.42 -13.85
C THR A 136 -9.81 3.00 -12.79
N LEU A 137 -9.19 2.13 -11.97
CA LEU A 137 -8.20 2.57 -10.98
C LEU A 137 -6.95 3.19 -11.61
N TRP A 138 -6.51 2.65 -12.75
CA TRP A 138 -5.30 3.08 -13.43
C TRP A 138 -5.38 4.53 -13.88
N THR A 139 -6.57 5.01 -14.31
CA THR A 139 -6.75 6.42 -14.71
C THR A 139 -6.32 7.42 -13.64
N VAL A 140 -6.44 7.08 -12.35
CA VAL A 140 -5.95 7.89 -11.23
C VAL A 140 -4.43 8.01 -11.30
N LEU A 141 -3.74 6.88 -11.46
CA LEU A 141 -2.29 6.82 -11.55
C LEU A 141 -1.75 7.49 -12.81
N GLU A 142 -2.44 7.35 -13.94
CA GLU A 142 -2.11 8.05 -15.18
C GLU A 142 -2.17 9.56 -14.98
N THR A 143 -3.23 10.06 -14.34
CA THR A 143 -3.37 11.49 -14.01
C THR A 143 -2.24 11.96 -13.10
N MET A 144 -1.88 11.19 -12.07
CA MET A 144 -0.77 11.55 -11.18
C MET A 144 0.61 11.57 -11.89
N VAL A 145 0.80 10.74 -12.92
CA VAL A 145 2.01 10.78 -13.76
C VAL A 145 1.98 11.99 -14.69
N ASP A 146 0.86 12.27 -15.34
CA ASP A 146 0.68 13.45 -16.20
C ASP A 146 0.92 14.75 -15.41
N ASP A 147 0.47 14.81 -14.15
CA ASP A 147 0.69 15.89 -13.18
C ASP A 147 2.12 15.94 -12.61
N LYS A 148 2.99 14.98 -12.98
CA LYS A 148 4.38 14.83 -12.50
C LYS A 148 4.49 14.62 -10.98
N LYS A 149 3.42 14.16 -10.33
CA LYS A 149 3.41 13.79 -8.91
C LYS A 149 4.00 12.40 -8.69
N ILE A 150 3.84 11.50 -9.65
CA ILE A 150 4.41 10.15 -9.60
C ILE A 150 5.33 9.96 -10.82
N SER A 151 6.57 9.54 -10.60
CA SER A 151 7.53 9.35 -11.70
C SER A 151 7.32 8.05 -12.46
N ARG A 152 7.01 6.96 -11.73
CA ARG A 152 6.83 5.62 -12.30
C ARG A 152 5.65 4.92 -11.64
N ILE A 153 4.89 4.19 -12.45
CA ILE A 153 3.77 3.38 -11.98
C ILE A 153 3.95 1.92 -12.39
N GLY A 154 3.41 1.01 -11.59
CA GLY A 154 3.46 -0.42 -11.80
C GLY A 154 2.28 -1.16 -11.15
N VAL A 155 2.21 -2.45 -11.38
CA VAL A 155 1.17 -3.34 -10.84
C VAL A 155 1.79 -4.53 -10.11
N SER A 156 1.04 -5.23 -9.28
CA SER A 156 1.48 -6.49 -8.69
C SER A 156 0.51 -7.64 -8.94
N ASP A 157 1.06 -8.85 -9.04
CA ASP A 157 0.34 -10.12 -8.95
C ASP A 157 -0.77 -10.32 -10.00
N LEU A 158 -0.55 -9.78 -11.19
CA LEU A 158 -1.38 -10.10 -12.36
C LEU A 158 -0.82 -11.33 -13.07
N HIS A 159 -1.72 -12.20 -13.53
CA HIS A 159 -1.40 -13.27 -14.48
C HIS A 159 -0.83 -12.67 -15.77
N GLU A 160 0.07 -13.40 -16.43
CA GLU A 160 0.80 -12.94 -17.62
C GLU A 160 -0.12 -12.42 -18.73
N ASP A 161 -1.17 -13.17 -19.08
CA ASP A 161 -2.11 -12.79 -20.14
C ASP A 161 -2.88 -11.51 -19.77
N THR A 162 -3.33 -11.42 -18.51
CA THR A 162 -4.00 -10.23 -17.98
C THR A 162 -3.08 -9.03 -18.02
N PHE A 163 -1.82 -9.18 -17.62
CA PHE A 163 -0.85 -8.08 -17.64
C PHE A 163 -0.53 -7.62 -19.05
N ILE A 164 -0.31 -8.53 -20.00
CA ILE A 164 -0.04 -8.19 -21.40
C ILE A 164 -1.22 -7.45 -22.02
N GLN A 165 -2.45 -7.94 -21.78
CA GLN A 165 -3.66 -7.28 -22.26
C GLN A 165 -3.83 -5.89 -21.63
N PHE A 166 -3.67 -5.78 -20.31
CA PHE A 166 -3.72 -4.51 -19.59
C PHE A 166 -2.66 -3.52 -20.10
N TYR A 167 -1.43 -3.99 -20.30
CA TYR A 167 -0.33 -3.19 -20.85
C TYR A 167 -0.71 -2.63 -22.21
N SER A 168 -1.37 -3.41 -23.08
CA SER A 168 -1.76 -2.95 -24.40
C SER A 168 -2.76 -1.78 -24.35
N THR A 169 -3.66 -1.75 -23.37
CA THR A 169 -4.74 -0.75 -23.27
C THR A 169 -4.39 0.49 -22.47
N ALA A 170 -3.47 0.41 -21.50
CA ALA A 170 -3.09 1.55 -20.66
C ALA A 170 -2.51 2.72 -21.48
N LYS A 171 -2.90 3.96 -21.18
CA LYS A 171 -2.35 5.19 -21.80
C LYS A 171 -0.93 5.43 -21.28
N VAL A 172 -0.76 5.43 -19.96
CA VAL A 172 0.58 5.42 -19.33
C VAL A 172 0.93 3.98 -19.01
N LYS A 173 1.94 3.44 -19.70
CA LYS A 173 2.33 2.03 -19.58
C LYS A 173 2.92 1.75 -18.19
N PRO A 174 2.52 0.63 -17.52
CA PRO A 174 3.18 0.23 -16.28
C PRO A 174 4.65 -0.07 -16.58
N SER A 175 5.55 0.62 -15.88
CA SER A 175 7.00 0.43 -16.01
C SER A 175 7.56 -0.67 -15.10
N MET A 176 6.68 -1.32 -14.33
CA MET A 176 7.03 -2.35 -13.36
C MET A 176 5.89 -3.35 -13.18
N ILE A 177 6.23 -4.62 -13.02
CA ILE A 177 5.35 -5.66 -12.52
C ILE A 177 6.02 -6.37 -11.34
N GLN A 178 5.24 -6.55 -10.27
CA GLN A 178 5.64 -7.32 -9.10
C GLN A 178 4.99 -8.70 -9.07
N ILE A 179 5.74 -9.70 -8.61
CA ILE A 179 5.25 -11.08 -8.45
C ILE A 179 5.55 -11.58 -7.04
N ASN A 180 4.54 -12.13 -6.37
CA ASN A 180 4.67 -12.68 -5.04
C ASN A 180 5.39 -14.04 -5.06
N LEU A 181 6.51 -14.12 -4.32
CA LEU A 181 7.31 -15.34 -4.19
C LEU A 181 6.53 -16.50 -3.54
N SER A 182 5.53 -16.21 -2.70
CA SER A 182 4.69 -17.27 -2.11
C SER A 182 3.77 -17.94 -3.12
N SER A 183 3.49 -17.28 -4.24
CA SER A 183 2.57 -17.77 -5.28
C SER A 183 3.30 -18.26 -6.53
N CYS A 184 4.59 -17.97 -6.67
CA CYS A 184 5.34 -18.22 -7.88
C CYS A 184 6.83 -18.48 -7.56
N CYS A 185 7.24 -19.75 -7.52
CA CYS A 185 8.64 -20.12 -7.30
C CYS A 185 9.52 -19.83 -8.53
N VAL A 186 8.91 -19.73 -9.72
CA VAL A 186 9.57 -19.47 -10.99
C VAL A 186 8.74 -18.47 -11.77
N VAL A 187 9.29 -17.28 -12.00
CA VAL A 187 8.65 -16.24 -12.81
C VAL A 187 8.32 -16.78 -14.22
N PRO A 188 7.08 -16.63 -14.73
CA PRO A 188 6.69 -17.17 -16.04
C PRO A 188 7.59 -16.68 -17.18
N PRO A 189 8.15 -17.56 -18.04
CA PRO A 189 9.06 -17.16 -19.13
C PRO A 189 8.44 -16.14 -20.10
N VAL A 190 7.16 -16.30 -20.43
CA VAL A 190 6.41 -15.36 -21.29
C VAL A 190 6.44 -13.95 -20.70
N LEU A 191 6.21 -13.83 -19.39
CA LEU A 191 6.25 -12.55 -18.71
C LEU A 191 7.66 -11.96 -18.65
N GLN A 192 8.70 -12.78 -18.50
CA GLN A 192 10.10 -12.32 -18.53
C GLN A 192 10.46 -11.75 -19.91
N GLU A 193 10.11 -12.44 -20.99
CA GLU A 193 10.38 -12.00 -22.36
C GLU A 193 9.61 -10.72 -22.70
N PHE A 194 8.33 -10.65 -22.32
CA PHE A 194 7.52 -9.46 -22.50
C PHE A 194 8.07 -8.27 -21.72
N ALA A 195 8.44 -8.47 -20.46
CA ALA A 195 9.02 -7.42 -19.62
C ALA A 195 10.34 -6.90 -20.19
N LYS A 196 11.22 -7.80 -20.62
CA LYS A 196 12.49 -7.44 -21.27
C LYS A 196 12.28 -6.64 -22.55
N SER A 197 11.37 -7.09 -23.41
CA SER A 197 11.12 -6.45 -24.72
C SER A 197 10.51 -5.06 -24.60
N ASN A 198 9.77 -4.80 -23.52
CA ASN A 198 9.09 -3.52 -23.26
C ASN A 198 9.78 -2.67 -22.16
N VAL A 199 10.99 -3.05 -21.73
CA VAL A 199 11.78 -2.36 -20.68
C VAL A 199 10.98 -2.19 -19.37
N ILE A 200 10.22 -3.21 -19.01
CA ILE A 200 9.43 -3.28 -17.78
C ILE A 200 10.31 -3.92 -16.69
N GLN A 201 10.37 -3.28 -15.53
CA GLN A 201 11.08 -3.83 -14.39
C GLN A 201 10.25 -4.96 -13.75
N LEU A 202 10.77 -6.18 -13.78
CA LEU A 202 10.15 -7.33 -13.13
C LEU A 202 10.80 -7.53 -11.76
N ILE A 203 10.01 -7.45 -10.68
CA ILE A 203 10.50 -7.53 -9.30
C ILE A 203 9.71 -8.58 -8.52
N THR A 204 10.38 -9.29 -7.62
CA THR A 204 9.74 -10.22 -6.70
C THR A 204 9.47 -9.57 -5.34
N HIS A 205 8.37 -9.92 -4.67
CA HIS A 205 8.08 -9.46 -3.31
C HIS A 205 7.55 -10.59 -2.43
N SER A 206 7.43 -10.31 -1.14
CA SER A 206 6.96 -11.26 -0.10
C SER A 206 5.86 -10.64 0.77
N ASP A 207 5.11 -9.69 0.22
CA ASP A 207 4.00 -9.08 0.96
C ASP A 207 2.94 -10.15 1.27
N PRO A 208 2.23 -10.05 2.40
CA PRO A 208 1.16 -10.98 2.71
C PRO A 208 0.09 -10.98 1.61
N ILE A 209 -0.34 -12.19 1.19
CA ILE A 209 -1.32 -12.40 0.11
C ILE A 209 -2.65 -11.69 0.43
N ASP A 210 -3.01 -11.62 1.71
CA ASP A 210 -4.29 -11.06 2.16
C ASP A 210 -4.12 -9.95 3.19
N ILE A 211 -3.23 -9.00 2.87
CA ILE A 211 -2.93 -7.86 3.75
C ILE A 211 -4.20 -7.09 4.17
N LEU A 212 -5.20 -7.03 3.29
CA LEU A 212 -6.44 -6.29 3.52
C LEU A 212 -7.41 -7.00 4.49
N ASN A 213 -7.19 -8.28 4.79
CA ASN A 213 -7.93 -8.98 5.85
C ASN A 213 -7.07 -9.24 7.10
N GLN A 214 -5.80 -8.81 7.11
CA GLN A 214 -4.83 -9.04 8.19
C GLN A 214 -4.70 -7.88 9.20
N THR A 215 -5.79 -7.23 9.60
CA THR A 215 -5.77 -6.26 10.72
C THR A 215 -6.38 -6.86 11.99
N PRO A 216 -5.71 -7.81 12.69
CA PRO A 216 -6.31 -8.61 13.77
C PRO A 216 -6.78 -7.80 14.99
N VAL A 217 -6.27 -6.58 15.19
CA VAL A 217 -6.70 -5.72 16.31
C VAL A 217 -7.98 -4.95 15.94
N LEU A 218 -8.04 -4.34 14.76
CA LEU A 218 -9.24 -3.64 14.28
C LEU A 218 -10.35 -4.60 13.81
N SER A 219 -10.00 -5.81 13.38
CA SER A 219 -10.98 -6.82 12.94
C SER A 219 -11.79 -7.39 14.10
N LYS A 220 -11.34 -7.21 15.35
CA LYS A 220 -12.11 -7.54 16.55
C LYS A 220 -13.21 -6.51 16.81
N THR A 221 -13.01 -5.27 16.38
CA THR A 221 -13.99 -4.21 16.48
C THR A 221 -15.10 -4.45 15.45
N LYS A 222 -16.31 -4.68 15.95
CA LYS A 222 -17.49 -4.80 15.08
C LYS A 222 -17.59 -3.55 14.22
N ASN A 223 -17.97 -3.74 12.96
CA ASN A 223 -18.22 -2.68 11.98
C ASN A 223 -16.99 -1.96 11.39
N VAL A 224 -15.75 -2.37 11.67
CA VAL A 224 -14.57 -1.79 11.01
C VAL A 224 -14.12 -2.65 9.83
N SER A 225 -13.91 -2.03 8.66
CA SER A 225 -13.37 -2.71 7.48
C SER A 225 -12.24 -1.94 6.82
N LEU A 226 -11.13 -2.63 6.55
CA LEU A 226 -9.98 -2.09 5.85
C LEU A 226 -10.31 -1.78 4.37
N LEU A 227 -10.12 -0.52 3.98
CA LEU A 227 -10.35 -0.03 2.62
C LEU A 227 -9.11 -0.17 1.76
N TRP A 228 -7.98 0.33 2.27
CA TRP A 228 -6.70 0.29 1.58
C TRP A 228 -5.55 0.33 2.59
N ALA A 229 -4.41 -0.18 2.16
CA ALA A 229 -3.13 -0.08 2.86
C ALA A 229 -2.06 0.42 1.91
N GLY A 230 -1.20 1.34 2.36
CA GLY A 230 -0.02 1.81 1.66
C GLY A 230 1.23 1.36 2.39
N LYS A 231 2.12 0.63 1.71
CA LYS A 231 3.47 0.32 2.20
C LYS A 231 4.46 1.27 1.54
N TYR A 232 5.21 2.02 2.31
CA TYR A 232 6.23 2.94 1.78
C TYR A 232 7.65 2.46 2.15
N GLN A 233 8.60 2.72 1.26
CA GLN A 233 10.02 2.43 1.43
C GLN A 233 10.84 3.55 0.81
N THR A 234 11.73 4.15 1.61
CA THR A 234 12.58 5.27 1.21
C THR A 234 14.04 4.85 1.30
N HIS A 235 14.77 4.98 0.19
CA HIS A 235 16.18 4.61 0.09
C HIS A 235 17.05 5.80 -0.30
N VAL A 236 18.20 5.95 0.35
CA VAL A 236 19.22 6.92 -0.07
C VAL A 236 19.89 6.41 -1.34
N VAL A 237 19.80 7.17 -2.44
CA VAL A 237 20.17 6.71 -3.78
C VAL A 237 21.65 6.38 -3.88
N CYS A 238 22.53 7.23 -3.34
CA CYS A 238 23.97 7.09 -3.51
C CYS A 238 24.56 5.87 -2.77
N ARG A 239 23.84 5.30 -1.81
CA ARG A 239 24.31 4.18 -0.96
C ARG A 239 23.38 2.96 -0.98
N GLY A 240 22.19 3.07 -1.57
CA GLY A 240 21.17 2.03 -1.55
C GLY A 240 20.63 1.69 -0.15
N VAL A 241 20.83 2.57 0.83
CA VAL A 241 20.45 2.33 2.22
C VAL A 241 18.97 2.65 2.42
N LEU A 242 18.20 1.68 2.88
CA LEU A 242 16.82 1.88 3.31
C LEU A 242 16.81 2.70 4.61
N VAL A 243 16.29 3.92 4.56
CA VAL A 243 16.29 4.86 5.69
C VAL A 243 14.92 5.01 6.34
N SER A 244 13.86 4.70 5.59
CA SER A 244 12.51 4.69 6.15
C SER A 244 11.64 3.63 5.50
N LYS A 245 10.85 2.95 6.32
CA LYS A 245 9.88 1.94 5.89
C LYS A 245 8.69 1.98 6.82
N GLY A 246 7.49 1.75 6.30
CA GLY A 246 6.31 1.58 7.14
C GLY A 246 5.03 1.42 6.35
N TYR A 247 3.93 1.51 7.08
CA TYR A 247 2.59 1.31 6.58
C TYR A 247 1.68 2.48 6.97
N ILE A 248 0.75 2.77 6.07
CA ILE A 248 -0.38 3.70 6.25
C ILE A 248 -1.63 2.90 5.94
N VAL A 249 -2.59 2.87 6.84
CA VAL A 249 -3.77 2.02 6.73
C VAL A 249 -5.00 2.86 6.96
N CYS A 250 -6.02 2.72 6.10
CA CYS A 250 -7.30 3.39 6.27
C CYS A 250 -8.43 2.37 6.36
N THR A 251 -9.20 2.46 7.44
CA THR A 251 -10.38 1.65 7.63
C THR A 251 -11.63 2.51 7.66
N GLN A 252 -12.74 1.92 7.23
CA GLN A 252 -14.06 2.48 7.31
C GLN A 252 -14.82 1.86 8.49
N VAL A 253 -15.45 2.71 9.31
CA VAL A 253 -16.42 2.30 10.31
C VAL A 253 -17.81 2.31 9.65
N LYS A 254 -18.46 1.15 9.59
CA LYS A 254 -19.83 1.01 9.11
C LYS A 254 -20.78 1.51 10.21
N SER A 255 -21.72 2.36 9.82
CA SER A 255 -22.86 2.69 10.68
C SER A 255 -23.76 1.46 10.81
N GLU A 256 -24.18 1.14 12.03
CA GLU A 256 -25.21 0.13 12.31
C GLU A 256 -26.54 0.45 11.62
#